data_AF-A0AAE3UG01-F1
#
_entry.id   AF-A0AAE3UG01-F1
#
_cell.length_a   1.000
_cell.length_b   1.000
_cell.length_c   1.000
_cell.angle_alpha   90.00
_cell.angle_beta   90.00
_cell.angle_gamma   90.00
#
_symmetry.space_group_name_H-M   'P 1'
#
loop_
_entity.id
_entity.type
_entity.pdbx_description
1 polymer ?
#
loop_
_entity_poly.entity_id
_entity_poly.type
_entity_poly.pdbx_seq_one_letter_code
_entity_poly.pdbx_strand_id
1 'polypeptide(L)'
;MKTLFISIVFGLSICTLYGYPITPRPLRKLISESEYCIAGKVVDIKHITKTRYYSRSFWRKPQSYQQDDYYAQIVVTETLQGTIISKDTIYVSFEPNVICPSPAMYFKDTDVLVFLDAILQDTCYTPHALSYGSKIISSNEELQVYKDRIREMQQILTIRDTTLQHLETLEWLIRCAENRYTRWEGVYELSPESDFISQYDDDLSGKYILESAHTSYKERLYKSLIKIDTLCYADFGLMNLVLDYNPEKIKNFLKIHIDKINNHSQLWYAPDLMYRYAVLTKDDQIAFCAEELKDLLFGIHPDPKIARQIWNTFYYQVKTTLNPDNSYIFPLKN
;
A
#
# COMPACT_ATOMS: atom_id res chain seq x y z
N MET A 1 14.36 -22.69 -45.42
CA MET A 1 13.64 -21.39 -45.24
C MET A 1 12.42 -21.48 -44.32
N LYS A 2 11.63 -22.58 -44.30
CA LYS A 2 10.48 -22.71 -43.36
C LYS A 2 10.86 -22.82 -41.87
N THR A 3 12.04 -23.38 -41.56
CA THR A 3 12.50 -23.56 -40.16
C THR A 3 13.00 -22.27 -39.50
N LEU A 4 13.47 -21.29 -40.27
CA LEU A 4 13.97 -20.01 -39.73
C LEU A 4 12.82 -19.04 -39.36
N PHE A 5 11.65 -19.20 -39.99
CA PHE A 5 10.48 -18.35 -39.75
C PHE A 5 9.75 -18.71 -38.44
N ILE A 6 9.79 -19.98 -38.02
CA ILE A 6 9.14 -20.46 -36.78
C ILE A 6 9.91 -19.96 -35.54
N SER A 7 11.24 -19.85 -35.61
CA SER A 7 12.07 -19.34 -34.51
C SER A 7 11.86 -17.85 -34.23
N ILE A 8 11.55 -17.04 -35.26
CA ILE A 8 11.29 -15.60 -35.10
C ILE A 8 9.90 -15.33 -34.49
N VAL A 9 8.91 -16.17 -34.82
CA VAL A 9 7.55 -16.06 -34.25
C VAL A 9 7.51 -16.52 -32.77
N PHE A 10 8.32 -17.51 -32.38
CA PHE A 10 8.46 -17.90 -30.96
C PHE A 10 9.29 -16.91 -30.14
N GLY A 11 10.28 -16.23 -30.73
CA GLY A 11 11.09 -15.23 -30.04
C GLY A 11 10.34 -13.93 -29.69
N LEU A 12 9.28 -13.60 -30.41
CA LEU A 12 8.50 -12.36 -30.22
C LEU A 12 7.28 -12.52 -29.30
N SER A 13 6.96 -13.73 -28.86
CA SER A 13 5.69 -14.01 -28.13
C SER A 13 5.83 -14.11 -26.60
N ILE A 14 7.01 -13.88 -26.02
CA ILE A 14 7.25 -14.07 -24.57
C ILE A 14 7.90 -12.86 -23.89
N CYS A 15 7.88 -11.69 -24.52
CA CYS A 15 8.08 -10.44 -23.77
C CYS A 15 6.74 -10.07 -23.12
N THR A 16 6.31 -10.85 -22.13
CA THR A 16 5.33 -10.41 -21.15
C THR A 16 5.89 -9.13 -20.53
N LEU A 17 5.34 -7.99 -20.96
CA LEU A 17 5.53 -6.68 -20.33
C LEU A 17 4.93 -6.77 -18.92
N TYR A 18 5.66 -7.40 -18.00
CA TYR A 18 5.36 -7.31 -16.58
C TYR A 18 5.67 -5.87 -16.19
N GLY A 19 4.63 -5.09 -15.87
CA GLY A 19 4.82 -3.83 -15.19
C GLY A 19 5.49 -4.14 -13.86
N TYR A 20 6.76 -3.73 -13.71
CA TYR A 20 7.43 -3.85 -12.43
C TYR A 20 6.72 -2.92 -11.45
N PRO A 21 6.24 -3.43 -10.32
CA PRO A 21 5.56 -2.58 -9.35
C PRO A 21 6.55 -1.53 -8.81
N ILE A 22 6.04 -0.34 -8.56
CA ILE A 22 6.83 0.75 -7.99
C ILE A 22 7.13 0.38 -6.54
N THR A 23 8.39 0.48 -6.15
CA THR A 23 8.80 0.36 -4.74
C THR A 23 7.95 1.32 -3.89
N PRO A 24 7.24 0.81 -2.87
CA PRO A 24 6.42 1.65 -2.00
C PRO A 24 7.24 2.74 -1.32
N ARG A 25 6.62 3.91 -1.16
CA ARG A 25 7.25 5.10 -0.57
C ARG A 25 6.48 5.50 0.68
N PRO A 26 6.84 4.93 1.86
CA PRO A 26 6.20 5.26 3.12
C PRO A 26 6.52 6.70 3.53
N LEU A 27 5.73 7.22 4.47
CA LEU A 27 5.78 8.61 4.92
C LEU A 27 7.18 9.09 5.29
N ARG A 28 8.00 8.25 5.94
CA ARG A 28 9.39 8.63 6.29
C ARG A 28 10.22 8.96 5.06
N LYS A 29 10.17 8.10 4.03
CA LYS A 29 10.88 8.32 2.76
C LYS A 29 10.36 9.59 2.06
N LEU A 30 9.04 9.77 2.00
CA LEU A 30 8.44 10.99 1.42
C LEU A 30 8.93 12.27 2.11
N ILE A 31 9.00 12.27 3.45
CA ILE A 31 9.51 13.41 4.22
C ILE A 31 10.99 13.67 3.94
N SER A 32 11.82 12.64 3.89
CA SER A 32 13.27 12.80 3.69
C SER A 32 13.66 13.13 2.25
N GLU A 33 12.87 12.69 1.27
CA GLU A 33 13.23 12.73 -0.15
C GLU A 33 12.59 13.90 -0.91
N SER A 34 11.41 14.36 -0.51
CA SER A 34 10.71 15.46 -1.22
C SER A 34 11.26 16.84 -0.90
N GLU A 35 11.25 17.74 -1.88
CA GLU A 35 11.65 19.14 -1.66
C GLU A 35 10.61 19.93 -0.87
N TYR A 36 9.32 19.66 -1.11
CA TYR A 36 8.21 20.37 -0.47
C TYR A 36 7.13 19.41 0.02
N CYS A 37 6.44 19.82 1.08
CA CYS A 37 5.26 19.13 1.60
C CYS A 37 4.20 20.17 1.95
N ILE A 38 2.98 19.99 1.44
CA ILE A 38 1.85 20.90 1.67
C ILE A 38 0.58 20.18 2.07
N ALA A 39 -0.23 20.88 2.85
CA ALA A 39 -1.66 20.61 2.94
C ALA A 39 -2.42 21.66 2.11
N GLY A 40 -3.47 21.23 1.41
CA GLY A 40 -4.30 22.15 0.63
C GLY A 40 -5.57 21.51 0.10
N LYS A 41 -6.34 22.28 -0.66
CA LYS A 41 -7.57 21.83 -1.30
C LYS A 41 -7.45 21.90 -2.81
N VAL A 42 -7.80 20.80 -3.49
CA VAL A 42 -7.89 20.77 -4.95
C VAL A 42 -9.15 21.52 -5.37
N VAL A 43 -8.99 22.70 -5.96
CA VAL A 43 -10.12 23.55 -6.38
C VAL A 43 -10.50 23.37 -7.84
N ASP A 44 -9.58 22.88 -8.67
CA ASP A 44 -9.83 22.62 -10.09
C ASP A 44 -8.86 21.59 -10.66
N ILE A 45 -9.27 20.94 -11.75
CA ILE A 45 -8.42 20.05 -12.57
C ILE A 45 -8.40 20.61 -13.99
N LYS A 46 -7.23 21.06 -14.43
CA LYS A 46 -7.03 21.61 -15.77
C LYS A 46 -6.50 20.54 -16.70
N HIS A 47 -7.11 20.43 -17.87
CA HIS A 47 -6.65 19.60 -18.98
C HIS A 47 -6.21 20.51 -20.13
N ILE A 48 -4.97 20.38 -20.56
CA ILE A 48 -4.39 21.18 -21.64
C ILE A 48 -3.85 20.23 -22.71
N THR A 49 -4.47 20.23 -23.89
CA THR A 49 -3.93 19.51 -25.05
C THR A 49 -2.91 20.39 -25.76
N LYS A 50 -1.66 19.94 -25.84
CA LYS A 50 -0.58 20.60 -26.58
C LYS A 50 -0.20 19.79 -27.81
N THR A 51 -0.03 20.45 -28.94
CA THR A 51 0.60 19.83 -30.11
C THR A 51 2.11 19.89 -29.94
N ARG A 52 2.76 18.75 -29.73
CA ARG A 52 4.22 18.65 -29.69
C ARG A 52 4.75 18.09 -31.01
N TYR A 53 5.90 18.58 -31.43
CA TYR A 53 6.60 18.11 -32.62
C TYR A 53 7.80 17.29 -32.17
N TYR A 54 7.85 16.02 -32.53
CA TYR A 54 9.01 15.17 -32.24
C TYR A 54 9.81 14.93 -33.52
N SER A 55 11.11 15.24 -33.49
CA SER A 55 12.06 14.85 -34.53
C SER A 55 12.87 13.64 -34.05
N ARG A 56 12.54 12.44 -34.54
CA ARG A 56 13.29 11.21 -34.22
C ARG A 56 14.61 11.07 -34.98
N SER A 57 14.83 11.87 -36.03
CA SER A 57 16.10 11.92 -36.76
C SER A 57 16.16 13.17 -37.64
N PHE A 58 17.38 13.66 -37.91
CA PHE A 58 17.63 14.82 -38.79
C PHE A 58 17.01 14.67 -40.20
N TRP A 59 16.69 13.45 -40.62
CA TRP A 59 16.21 13.11 -41.97
C TRP A 59 14.71 12.79 -42.07
N ARG A 60 13.95 12.80 -40.96
CA ARG A 60 12.50 12.57 -40.98
C ARG A 60 11.75 13.88 -40.70
N LYS A 61 10.68 14.13 -41.46
CA LYS A 61 9.77 15.25 -41.18
C LYS A 61 9.25 15.13 -39.74
N PRO A 62 9.23 16.23 -38.95
CA PRO A 62 8.71 16.19 -37.59
C PRO A 62 7.26 15.72 -37.63
N GLN A 63 6.97 14.71 -36.82
CA GLN A 63 5.61 14.23 -36.65
C GLN A 63 5.02 14.98 -35.46
N SER A 64 3.86 15.60 -35.67
CA SER A 64 3.09 16.15 -34.55
C SER A 64 2.36 15.03 -33.83
N TYR A 65 2.31 15.11 -32.52
CA TYR A 65 1.41 14.33 -31.69
C TYR A 65 0.73 15.27 -30.69
N GLN A 66 -0.51 14.93 -30.34
CA GLN A 66 -1.22 15.61 -29.25
C GLN A 66 -0.76 14.96 -27.94
N GLN A 67 -0.30 15.80 -27.01
CA GLN A 67 -0.03 15.40 -25.64
C GLN A 67 -1.03 16.10 -24.74
N ASP A 68 -1.69 15.31 -23.90
CA ASP A 68 -2.58 15.82 -22.87
C ASP A 68 -1.80 16.02 -21.58
N ASP A 69 -1.67 17.27 -21.14
CA ASP A 69 -1.10 17.62 -19.85
C ASP A 69 -2.25 17.88 -18.86
N TYR A 70 -2.20 17.30 -17.66
CA TYR A 70 -3.17 17.54 -16.60
C TYR A 70 -2.53 18.22 -15.40
N TYR A 71 -3.23 19.19 -14.82
CA TYR A 71 -2.77 19.94 -13.65
C TYR A 71 -3.86 20.02 -12.59
N ALA A 72 -3.52 19.64 -11.36
CA ALA A 72 -4.33 19.94 -10.20
C ALA A 72 -4.03 21.36 -9.72
N GLN A 73 -5.05 22.21 -9.65
CA GLN A 73 -4.95 23.52 -9.03
C GLN A 73 -5.25 23.39 -7.55
N ILE A 74 -4.25 23.62 -6.70
CA ILE A 74 -4.34 23.40 -5.26
C ILE A 74 -4.21 24.74 -4.55
N VAL A 75 -5.22 25.10 -3.75
CA VAL A 75 -5.12 26.21 -2.80
C VAL A 75 -4.37 25.71 -1.57
N VAL A 76 -3.21 26.30 -1.31
CA VAL A 76 -2.33 25.88 -0.21
C VAL A 76 -2.89 26.43 1.10
N THR A 77 -3.18 25.54 2.05
CA THR A 77 -3.62 25.94 3.39
C THR A 77 -2.44 25.99 4.36
N GLU A 78 -1.42 25.14 4.16
CA GLU A 78 -0.24 25.09 5.01
C GLU A 78 0.96 24.49 4.26
N THR A 79 2.14 25.07 4.46
CA THR A 79 3.42 24.48 4.03
C THR A 79 4.10 23.81 5.22
N LEU A 80 4.34 22.50 5.11
CA LEU A 80 4.97 21.68 6.14
C LEU A 80 6.46 21.47 5.91
N GLN A 81 6.92 21.60 4.65
CA GLN A 81 8.31 21.46 4.25
C GLN A 81 8.62 22.31 3.02
N GLY A 82 9.82 22.88 2.98
CA GLY A 82 10.29 23.75 1.91
C GLY A 82 9.69 25.16 1.96
N THR A 83 10.14 26.03 1.05
CA THR A 83 9.58 27.39 0.88
C THR A 83 8.90 27.48 -0.47
N ILE A 84 7.57 27.63 -0.47
CA ILE A 84 6.81 27.78 -1.72
C ILE A 84 6.71 29.26 -2.09
N ILE A 85 7.02 29.55 -3.35
CA ILE A 85 7.10 30.93 -3.87
C ILE A 85 5.70 31.55 -4.00
N SER A 86 4.72 30.75 -4.45
CA SER A 86 3.30 31.15 -4.52
C SER A 86 2.55 30.71 -3.27
N LYS A 87 2.17 31.66 -2.40
CA LYS A 87 1.57 31.34 -1.10
C LYS A 87 0.13 30.84 -1.15
N ASP A 88 -0.61 31.15 -2.22
CA ASP A 88 -2.06 30.92 -2.23
C ASP A 88 -2.47 29.75 -3.11
N THR A 89 -1.82 29.54 -4.25
CA THR A 89 -2.20 28.50 -5.21
C THR A 89 -1.00 27.98 -5.99
N ILE A 90 -0.94 26.67 -6.15
CA ILE A 90 0.06 25.99 -6.99
C ILE A 90 -0.62 25.11 -8.05
N TYR A 91 0.16 24.74 -9.07
CA TYR A 91 -0.23 23.74 -10.05
C TYR A 91 0.63 22.50 -9.90
N VAL A 92 -0.01 21.34 -9.77
CA VAL A 92 0.68 20.05 -9.70
C VAL A 92 0.39 19.25 -10.96
N SER A 93 1.42 18.95 -11.74
CA SER A 93 1.31 18.17 -12.96
C SER A 93 1.12 16.68 -12.63
N PHE A 94 0.18 16.01 -13.29
CA PHE A 94 -0.04 14.57 -13.14
C PHE A 94 -0.59 13.94 -14.45
N GLU A 95 -0.60 12.61 -14.52
CA GLU A 95 -0.98 11.87 -15.74
C GLU A 95 -2.09 10.86 -15.44
N PRO A 96 -3.37 11.27 -15.33
CA PRO A 96 -4.47 10.43 -14.82
C PRO A 96 -4.76 9.16 -15.62
N ASN A 97 -4.26 9.08 -16.86
CA ASN A 97 -4.51 7.97 -17.77
C ASN A 97 -3.39 6.91 -17.77
N VAL A 98 -2.36 7.09 -16.94
CA VAL A 98 -1.31 6.08 -16.76
C VAL A 98 -1.78 5.06 -15.74
N ILE A 99 -1.71 3.77 -16.11
CA ILE A 99 -2.12 2.67 -15.22
C ILE A 99 -0.93 2.14 -14.43
N CYS A 100 0.25 2.05 -15.06
CA CYS A 100 1.45 1.49 -14.47
C CYS A 100 2.70 2.20 -15.03
N PRO A 101 3.50 2.87 -14.20
CA PRO A 101 3.28 3.08 -12.76
C PRO A 101 2.09 4.03 -12.48
N SER A 102 1.30 3.75 -11.45
CA SER A 102 0.12 4.57 -11.14
C SER A 102 0.54 6.00 -10.75
N PRO A 103 -0.06 7.05 -11.34
CA PRO A 103 0.23 8.45 -11.05
C PRO A 103 -0.33 8.86 -9.68
N ALA A 104 0.08 10.04 -9.19
CA ALA A 104 -0.69 10.73 -8.16
C ALA A 104 -2.10 11.03 -8.67
N MET A 105 -3.10 10.82 -7.82
CA MET A 105 -4.49 11.13 -8.15
C MET A 105 -4.94 12.39 -7.40
N TYR A 106 -5.73 13.21 -8.09
CA TYR A 106 -6.34 14.42 -7.57
C TYR A 106 -7.80 14.46 -8.02
N PHE A 107 -8.69 14.83 -7.10
CA PHE A 107 -10.10 15.01 -7.39
C PHE A 107 -10.50 16.41 -6.99
N LYS A 108 -11.39 17.02 -7.76
CA LYS A 108 -11.91 18.34 -7.42
C LYS A 108 -12.64 18.28 -6.07
N ASP A 109 -12.50 19.34 -5.28
CA ASP A 109 -13.13 19.53 -3.97
C ASP A 109 -12.64 18.59 -2.86
N THR A 110 -11.49 17.95 -3.03
CA THR A 110 -10.85 17.14 -1.97
C THR A 110 -9.71 17.87 -1.28
N ASP A 111 -9.57 17.63 0.03
CA ASP A 111 -8.39 18.02 0.79
C ASP A 111 -7.26 17.02 0.54
N VAL A 112 -6.03 17.51 0.41
CA VAL A 112 -4.86 16.72 0.05
C VAL A 112 -3.64 17.09 0.87
N LEU A 113 -2.82 16.08 1.15
CA LEU A 113 -1.45 16.21 1.62
C LEU A 113 -0.53 15.77 0.48
N VAL A 114 0.35 16.67 0.01
CA VAL A 114 1.13 16.46 -1.21
C VAL A 114 2.62 16.67 -0.94
N PHE A 115 3.43 15.72 -1.40
CA PHE A 115 4.88 15.76 -1.41
C PHE A 115 5.33 16.06 -2.84
N LEU A 116 6.19 17.07 -3.01
CA LEU A 116 6.44 17.70 -4.29
C LEU A 116 7.92 17.91 -4.55
N ASP A 117 8.27 17.90 -5.83
CA ASP A 117 9.55 18.37 -6.36
C ASP A 117 9.30 19.56 -7.29
N ALA A 118 10.20 20.54 -7.31
CA ALA A 118 10.06 21.71 -8.20
C ALA A 118 10.36 21.34 -9.65
N ILE A 119 9.48 21.77 -10.57
CA ILE A 119 9.85 21.92 -11.97
C ILE A 119 10.55 23.27 -12.10
N LEU A 120 11.48 23.42 -13.06
CA LEU A 120 12.34 24.59 -13.32
C LEU A 120 11.65 25.98 -13.48
N GLN A 121 10.36 26.13 -13.12
CA GLN A 121 9.56 27.35 -13.11
C GLN A 121 8.68 27.41 -11.83
N ASP A 122 8.81 28.51 -11.09
CA ASP A 122 8.41 28.79 -9.69
C ASP A 122 6.98 28.45 -9.21
N THR A 123 6.08 27.97 -10.08
CA THR A 123 4.66 27.72 -9.72
C THR A 123 4.12 26.35 -10.15
N CYS A 124 4.94 25.55 -10.83
CA CYS A 124 4.56 24.22 -11.28
C CYS A 124 5.41 23.16 -10.58
N TYR A 125 4.74 22.15 -10.05
CA TYR A 125 5.35 21.07 -9.27
C TYR A 125 4.97 19.71 -9.85
N THR A 126 5.77 18.70 -9.55
CA THR A 126 5.41 17.29 -9.76
C THR A 126 5.24 16.58 -8.42
N PRO A 127 4.32 15.61 -8.31
CA PRO A 127 4.25 14.75 -7.15
C PRO A 127 5.54 13.95 -7.02
N HIS A 128 6.15 14.00 -5.85
CA HIS A 128 7.26 13.14 -5.50
C HIS A 128 6.75 11.69 -5.44
N ALA A 129 7.46 10.72 -6.03
CA ALA A 129 7.09 9.30 -5.94
C ALA A 129 5.68 8.91 -6.48
N LEU A 130 5.22 9.54 -7.56
CA LEU A 130 4.02 9.13 -8.31
C LEU A 130 2.79 9.00 -7.39
N SER A 131 2.09 7.85 -7.38
CA SER A 131 0.88 7.63 -6.57
C SER A 131 1.07 7.83 -5.07
N TYR A 132 2.28 7.68 -4.54
CA TYR A 132 2.56 7.88 -3.11
C TYR A 132 2.74 9.36 -2.74
N GLY A 133 3.00 10.23 -3.72
CA GLY A 133 3.22 11.67 -3.52
C GLY A 133 1.99 12.47 -3.14
N SER A 134 0.81 11.88 -3.21
CA SER A 134 -0.45 12.54 -2.87
C SER A 134 -1.27 11.63 -1.98
N LYS A 135 -1.81 12.20 -0.91
CA LYS A 135 -2.77 11.54 -0.03
C LYS A 135 -4.05 12.36 -0.02
N ILE A 136 -5.17 11.72 -0.36
CA ILE A 136 -6.50 12.32 -0.21
C ILE A 136 -6.88 12.22 1.26
N ILE A 137 -7.22 13.36 1.83
CA ILE A 137 -7.52 13.51 3.24
C ILE A 137 -9.03 13.48 3.43
N SER A 138 -9.51 12.54 4.24
CA SER A 138 -10.94 12.33 4.47
C SER A 138 -11.48 13.13 5.66
N SER A 139 -10.60 13.61 6.55
CA SER A 139 -10.99 14.38 7.73
C SER A 139 -9.88 15.30 8.27
N ASN A 140 -10.27 16.31 9.05
CA ASN A 140 -9.32 17.17 9.76
C ASN A 140 -8.48 16.41 10.78
N GLU A 141 -9.04 15.37 11.41
CA GLU A 141 -8.31 14.52 12.35
C GLU A 141 -7.17 13.78 11.64
N GLU A 142 -7.45 13.19 10.47
CA GLU A 142 -6.45 12.52 9.63
C GLU A 142 -5.32 13.48 9.23
N LEU A 143 -5.67 14.68 8.75
CA LEU A 143 -4.69 15.70 8.39
C LEU A 143 -3.79 16.04 9.57
N GLN A 144 -4.38 16.24 10.74
CA GLN A 144 -3.66 16.61 11.94
C GLN A 144 -2.69 15.50 12.38
N VAL A 145 -3.12 14.24 12.32
CA VAL A 145 -2.25 13.09 12.60
C VAL A 145 -1.05 13.06 11.67
N TYR A 146 -1.26 13.23 10.36
CA TYR A 146 -0.16 13.28 9.39
C TYR A 146 0.79 14.44 9.65
N LYS A 147 0.27 15.65 9.91
CA LYS A 147 1.09 16.83 10.24
C LYS A 147 1.97 16.58 11.47
N ASP A 148 1.42 15.97 12.50
CA ASP A 148 2.18 15.64 13.70
C ASP A 148 3.26 14.59 13.42
N ARG A 149 2.94 13.53 12.67
CA ARG A 149 3.95 12.55 12.23
C ARG A 149 5.05 13.20 11.40
N ILE A 150 4.73 14.12 10.50
CA ILE A 150 5.71 14.82 9.65
C ILE A 150 6.69 15.62 10.51
N ARG A 151 6.18 16.45 11.43
CA ARG A 151 7.02 17.30 12.29
C ARG A 151 7.90 16.47 13.23
N GLU A 152 7.37 15.40 13.80
CA GLU A 152 8.17 14.47 14.61
C GLU A 152 9.33 13.88 13.80
N MET A 153 9.06 13.39 12.58
CA MET A 153 10.12 12.82 11.74
C MET A 153 11.15 13.88 11.34
N GLN A 154 10.72 15.09 10.99
CA GLN A 154 11.64 16.20 10.71
C GLN A 154 12.57 16.48 11.90
N GLN A 155 12.08 16.40 13.14
CA GLN A 155 12.91 16.51 14.34
C GLN A 155 13.90 15.34 14.47
N ILE A 156 13.44 14.10 14.27
CA ILE A 156 14.27 12.89 14.33
C ILE A 156 15.42 12.95 13.31
N LEU A 157 15.14 13.46 12.10
CA LEU A 157 16.16 13.62 11.05
C LEU A 157 17.28 14.62 11.43
N THR A 158 17.08 15.48 12.43
CA THR A 158 18.14 16.39 12.93
C THR A 158 19.10 15.75 13.95
N ILE A 159 18.76 14.57 14.49
CA ILE A 159 19.57 13.87 15.49
C ILE A 159 20.86 13.35 14.83
N ARG A 160 22.02 13.75 15.35
CA ARG A 160 23.34 13.34 14.82
C ARG A 160 23.81 11.98 15.32
N ASP A 161 23.38 11.58 16.52
CA ASP A 161 23.67 10.26 17.06
C ASP A 161 22.82 9.22 16.32
N THR A 162 23.47 8.36 15.53
CA THR A 162 22.80 7.38 14.67
C THR A 162 22.04 6.33 15.46
N THR A 163 22.50 5.99 16.66
CA THR A 163 21.83 5.00 17.52
C THR A 163 20.56 5.61 18.11
N LEU A 164 20.65 6.82 18.65
CA LEU A 164 19.49 7.53 19.17
C LEU A 164 18.47 7.83 18.06
N GLN A 165 18.93 8.29 16.89
CA GLN A 165 18.06 8.53 15.73
C GLN A 165 17.33 7.25 15.32
N HIS A 166 18.01 6.12 15.30
CA HIS A 166 17.40 4.83 14.99
C HIS A 166 16.31 4.47 16.01
N LEU A 167 16.58 4.61 17.30
CA LEU A 167 15.61 4.33 18.37
C LEU A 167 14.38 5.23 18.30
N GLU A 168 14.57 6.54 18.08
CA GLU A 168 13.46 7.48 17.92
C GLU A 168 12.66 7.22 16.64
N THR A 169 13.33 6.80 15.56
CA THR A 169 12.65 6.38 14.33
C THR A 169 11.80 5.13 14.57
N LEU A 170 12.34 4.14 15.30
CA LEU A 170 11.59 2.94 15.65
C LEU A 170 10.35 3.28 16.50
N GLU A 171 10.48 4.11 17.54
CA GLU A 171 9.34 4.59 18.33
C GLU A 171 8.32 5.34 17.46
N TRP A 172 8.77 6.19 16.54
CA TRP A 172 7.90 6.90 15.61
C TRP A 172 7.11 5.93 14.70
N LEU A 173 7.76 4.88 14.18
CA LEU A 173 7.11 3.85 13.38
C LEU A 173 6.07 3.08 14.17
N ILE A 174 6.34 2.77 15.45
CA ILE A 174 5.35 2.15 16.35
C ILE A 174 4.14 3.07 16.49
N ARG A 175 4.34 4.37 16.75
CA ARG A 175 3.23 5.35 16.84
C ARG A 175 2.43 5.46 15.54
N CYS A 176 3.10 5.37 14.39
CA CYS A 176 2.42 5.30 13.10
C CYS A 176 1.54 4.04 12.99
N ALA A 177 2.08 2.86 13.32
CA ALA A 177 1.35 1.60 13.29
C ALA A 177 0.14 1.54 14.26
N GLU A 178 0.22 2.24 15.40
CA GLU A 178 -0.89 2.36 16.37
C GLU A 178 -2.07 3.16 15.80
N ASN A 179 -1.81 4.21 15.02
CA ASN A 179 -2.85 5.11 14.51
C ASN A 179 -3.46 4.62 13.18
N ARG A 180 -4.79 4.59 13.08
CA ARG A 180 -5.50 4.09 11.88
C ARG A 180 -5.16 4.83 10.58
N TYR A 181 -4.83 6.12 10.64
CA TYR A 181 -4.57 6.94 9.45
C TYR A 181 -3.15 6.72 8.92
N THR A 182 -2.18 6.46 9.80
CA THR A 182 -0.77 6.29 9.44
C THR A 182 -0.27 4.86 9.63
N ARG A 183 -1.19 3.91 9.85
CA ARG A 183 -0.85 2.51 10.14
C ARG A 183 0.01 1.90 9.06
N TRP A 184 -0.39 2.06 7.80
CA TRP A 184 0.32 1.53 6.65
C TRP A 184 1.77 2.02 6.62
N GLU A 185 2.00 3.30 6.94
CA GLU A 185 3.33 3.91 6.97
C GLU A 185 4.24 3.21 7.99
N GLY A 186 3.71 2.90 9.17
CA GLY A 186 4.46 2.23 10.23
C GLY A 186 4.69 0.75 9.94
N VAL A 187 3.64 0.01 9.60
CA VAL A 187 3.74 -1.45 9.43
C VAL A 187 4.56 -1.84 8.21
N TYR A 188 4.54 -1.05 7.14
CA TYR A 188 5.34 -1.32 5.94
C TYR A 188 6.84 -1.33 6.26
N GLU A 189 7.32 -0.38 7.07
CA GLU A 189 8.76 -0.32 7.42
C GLU A 189 9.16 -1.25 8.57
N LEU A 190 8.21 -1.61 9.45
CA LEU A 190 8.43 -2.54 10.57
C LEU A 190 8.35 -4.02 10.13
N SER A 191 7.51 -4.33 9.15
CA SER A 191 7.29 -5.68 8.62
C SER A 191 7.08 -5.63 7.11
N PRO A 192 8.11 -5.30 6.32
CA PRO A 192 7.97 -5.17 4.87
C PRO A 192 7.45 -6.46 4.26
N GLU A 193 7.90 -7.63 4.73
CA GLU A 193 7.47 -8.96 4.25
C GLU A 193 5.95 -9.23 4.37
N SER A 194 5.22 -8.40 5.10
CA SER A 194 3.76 -8.46 5.18
C SER A 194 3.03 -7.79 4.00
N ASP A 195 3.74 -6.99 3.21
CA ASP A 195 3.20 -6.28 2.05
C ASP A 195 3.52 -7.07 0.78
N PHE A 196 2.52 -7.31 -0.08
CA PHE A 196 2.71 -8.10 -1.30
C PHE A 196 3.73 -7.48 -2.28
N ILE A 197 4.00 -6.17 -2.17
CA ILE A 197 4.95 -5.45 -3.01
C ILE A 197 6.39 -5.52 -2.46
N SER A 198 6.59 -5.89 -1.20
CA SER A 198 7.93 -5.82 -0.57
C SER A 198 8.98 -6.70 -1.23
N GLN A 199 8.56 -7.76 -1.93
CA GLN A 199 9.45 -8.64 -2.69
C GLN A 199 10.16 -7.93 -3.87
N TYR A 200 9.71 -6.73 -4.23
CA TYR A 200 10.29 -5.87 -5.27
C TYR A 200 11.08 -4.69 -4.69
N ASP A 201 11.19 -4.61 -3.35
CA ASP A 201 11.99 -3.59 -2.68
C ASP A 201 13.41 -4.15 -2.40
N ASP A 202 14.33 -3.90 -3.33
CA ASP A 202 15.74 -4.29 -3.19
C ASP A 202 16.45 -3.45 -2.10
N ASP A 203 15.84 -2.36 -1.62
CA ASP A 203 16.39 -1.48 -0.60
C ASP A 203 16.12 -2.02 0.82
N LEU A 204 16.82 -3.11 1.15
CA LEU A 204 16.80 -3.72 2.49
C LEU A 204 17.49 -2.83 3.56
N SER A 205 18.11 -1.72 3.17
CA SER A 205 18.95 -0.89 4.05
C SER A 205 18.14 -0.06 5.07
N GLY A 206 16.82 0.02 4.91
CA GLY A 206 15.89 0.75 5.77
C GLY A 206 15.00 -0.08 6.68
N LYS A 207 15.28 -1.39 6.87
CA LYS A 207 14.41 -2.26 7.68
C LYS A 207 14.56 -1.97 9.18
N TYR A 208 13.46 -1.59 9.84
CA TYR A 208 13.38 -1.48 11.29
C TYR A 208 12.77 -2.75 11.85
N ILE A 209 13.57 -3.81 11.93
CA ILE A 209 13.10 -5.12 12.39
C ILE A 209 12.78 -5.01 13.88
N LEU A 210 11.52 -5.27 14.22
CA LEU A 210 11.10 -5.39 15.61
C LEU A 210 11.69 -6.67 16.19
N GLU A 211 12.86 -6.58 16.84
CA GLU A 211 13.44 -7.72 17.54
C GLU A 211 12.51 -8.23 18.64
N SER A 212 12.53 -9.55 18.87
CA SER A 212 11.70 -10.22 19.88
C SER A 212 11.87 -9.68 21.30
N ALA A 213 12.95 -8.94 21.59
CA ALA A 213 13.22 -8.34 22.89
C ALA A 213 12.31 -7.14 23.24
N HIS A 214 11.65 -6.50 22.27
CA HIS A 214 10.82 -5.30 22.51
C HIS A 214 9.37 -5.63 22.92
N THR A 215 9.22 -6.32 24.04
CA THR A 215 7.92 -6.79 24.56
C THR A 215 6.90 -5.66 24.72
N SER A 216 7.33 -4.45 25.11
CA SER A 216 6.46 -3.28 25.27
C SER A 216 5.88 -2.77 23.95
N TYR A 217 6.64 -2.82 22.85
CA TYR A 217 6.16 -2.45 21.52
C TYR A 217 5.15 -3.46 21.00
N LYS A 218 5.41 -4.77 21.17
CA LYS A 218 4.43 -5.81 20.81
C LYS A 218 3.12 -5.66 21.60
N GLU A 219 3.19 -5.33 22.90
CA GLU A 219 2.00 -5.07 23.71
C GLU A 219 1.17 -3.90 23.18
N ARG A 220 1.84 -2.79 22.83
CA ARG A 220 1.23 -1.58 22.27
C ARG A 220 0.54 -1.81 20.93
N LEU A 221 1.25 -2.48 20.02
CA LEU A 221 0.72 -2.89 18.72
C LEU A 221 -0.45 -3.86 18.87
N TYR A 222 -0.35 -4.81 19.79
CA TYR A 222 -1.43 -5.76 20.11
C TYR A 222 -2.67 -5.04 20.65
N LYS A 223 -2.50 -4.08 21.57
CA LYS A 223 -3.60 -3.25 22.09
C LYS A 223 -4.28 -2.44 20.98
N SER A 224 -3.53 -2.02 19.97
CA SER A 224 -4.07 -1.33 18.80
C SER A 224 -4.84 -2.30 17.90
N LEU A 225 -4.29 -3.49 17.64
CA LEU A 225 -4.92 -4.54 16.83
C LEU A 225 -6.30 -4.93 17.37
N ILE A 226 -6.41 -5.24 18.67
CA ILE A 226 -7.68 -5.73 19.24
C ILE A 226 -8.80 -4.69 19.30
N LYS A 227 -8.49 -3.41 19.08
CA LYS A 227 -9.48 -2.33 18.99
C LYS A 227 -10.10 -2.20 17.60
N ILE A 228 -9.58 -2.93 16.61
CA ILE A 228 -10.03 -2.83 15.23
C ILE A 228 -11.35 -3.58 15.05
N ASP A 229 -12.37 -2.83 14.65
CA ASP A 229 -13.73 -3.28 14.39
C ASP A 229 -13.93 -3.72 12.93
N THR A 230 -13.29 -3.00 11.99
CA THR A 230 -13.31 -3.24 10.55
C THR A 230 -11.89 -3.28 10.03
N LEU A 231 -11.51 -4.38 9.39
CA LEU A 231 -10.16 -4.56 8.85
C LEU A 231 -9.96 -3.73 7.58
N CYS A 232 -8.76 -3.16 7.45
CA CYS A 232 -8.21 -2.64 6.21
C CYS A 232 -6.90 -3.35 5.87
N TYR A 233 -6.37 -3.08 4.68
CA TYR A 233 -5.13 -3.69 4.19
C TYR A 233 -3.94 -3.53 5.16
N ALA A 234 -3.79 -2.35 5.76
CA ALA A 234 -2.70 -2.06 6.69
C ALA A 234 -2.74 -2.91 7.99
N ASP A 235 -3.90 -3.46 8.34
CA ASP A 235 -4.06 -4.23 9.58
C ASP A 235 -3.39 -5.60 9.47
N PHE A 236 -3.21 -6.14 8.27
CA PHE A 236 -2.53 -7.41 8.05
C PHE A 236 -1.04 -7.36 8.41
N GLY A 237 -0.38 -6.22 8.14
CA GLY A 237 0.99 -5.98 8.60
C GLY A 237 1.05 -5.86 10.12
N LEU A 238 0.08 -5.18 10.73
CA LEU A 238 -0.03 -5.09 12.18
C LEU A 238 -0.20 -6.47 12.84
N MET A 239 -1.01 -7.35 12.25
CA MET A 239 -1.19 -8.73 12.73
C MET A 239 0.12 -9.51 12.72
N ASN A 240 0.91 -9.40 11.65
CA ASN A 240 2.18 -10.12 11.52
C ASN A 240 3.17 -9.71 12.62
N LEU A 241 3.20 -8.43 12.99
CA LEU A 241 4.08 -7.91 14.03
C LEU A 241 3.79 -8.47 15.44
N VAL A 242 2.57 -8.96 15.68
CA VAL A 242 2.13 -9.38 17.03
C VAL A 242 1.62 -10.81 17.10
N LEU A 243 1.66 -11.57 16.00
CA LEU A 243 1.04 -12.90 15.88
C LEU A 243 1.49 -13.87 16.99
N ASP A 244 2.76 -13.78 17.40
CA ASP A 244 3.38 -14.61 18.44
C ASP A 244 3.20 -14.08 19.87
N TYR A 245 2.71 -12.84 20.05
CA TYR A 245 2.67 -12.17 21.36
C TYR A 245 1.55 -12.70 22.28
N ASN A 246 0.34 -12.90 21.73
CA ASN A 246 -0.79 -13.46 22.48
C ASN A 246 -1.66 -14.34 21.57
N PRO A 247 -1.16 -15.54 21.20
CA PRO A 247 -1.69 -16.33 20.10
C PRO A 247 -3.17 -16.70 20.31
N GLU A 248 -3.59 -17.02 21.54
CA GLU A 248 -4.99 -17.35 21.83
C GLU A 248 -5.95 -16.18 21.63
N LYS A 249 -5.57 -14.98 22.07
CA LYS A 249 -6.40 -13.78 21.88
C LYS A 249 -6.44 -13.34 20.42
N ILE A 250 -5.32 -13.46 19.71
CA ILE A 250 -5.25 -13.14 18.28
C ILE A 250 -6.06 -14.15 17.47
N LYS A 251 -5.98 -15.44 17.81
CA LYS A 251 -6.83 -16.48 17.22
C LYS A 251 -8.31 -16.15 17.39
N ASN A 252 -8.72 -15.70 18.58
CA ASN A 252 -10.11 -15.27 18.81
C ASN A 252 -10.48 -14.01 18.02
N PHE A 253 -9.58 -13.04 17.93
CA PHE A 253 -9.76 -11.85 17.09
C PHE A 253 -9.96 -12.22 15.61
N LEU A 254 -9.12 -13.11 15.07
CA LEU A 254 -9.25 -13.61 13.71
C LEU A 254 -10.60 -14.30 13.49
N LYS A 255 -11.05 -15.15 14.44
CA LYS A 255 -12.37 -15.80 14.37
C LYS A 255 -13.51 -14.80 14.25
N ILE A 256 -13.50 -13.75 15.07
CA ILE A 256 -14.53 -12.70 15.05
C ILE A 256 -14.57 -12.02 13.67
N HIS A 257 -13.43 -11.76 13.04
CA HIS A 257 -13.38 -11.13 11.72
C HIS A 257 -13.68 -12.10 10.56
N ILE A 258 -13.29 -13.37 10.67
CA ILE A 258 -13.70 -14.45 9.78
C ILE A 258 -15.23 -14.57 9.78
N ASP A 259 -15.87 -14.51 10.96
CA ASP A 259 -17.33 -14.55 11.11
C ASP A 259 -18.06 -13.37 10.47
N LYS A 260 -17.37 -12.23 10.29
CA LYS A 260 -17.93 -11.05 9.62
C LYS A 260 -17.90 -11.15 8.10
N ILE A 261 -17.13 -12.07 7.51
CA ILE A 261 -17.07 -12.26 6.06
C ILE A 261 -18.35 -12.97 5.61
N ASN A 262 -19.32 -12.20 5.13
CA ASN A 262 -20.64 -12.70 4.75
C ASN A 262 -20.92 -12.58 3.25
N ASN A 263 -20.15 -11.78 2.51
CA ASN A 263 -20.39 -11.50 1.10
C ASN A 263 -19.15 -11.67 0.23
N HIS A 264 -19.36 -11.72 -1.09
CA HIS A 264 -18.30 -11.92 -2.07
C HIS A 264 -17.27 -10.79 -2.09
N SER A 265 -17.69 -9.54 -1.90
CA SER A 265 -16.79 -8.37 -1.88
C SER A 265 -15.82 -8.36 -0.69
N GLN A 266 -15.98 -9.25 0.28
CA GLN A 266 -15.05 -9.42 1.40
C GLN A 266 -14.14 -10.64 1.23
N LEU A 267 -14.39 -11.50 0.24
CA LEU A 267 -13.58 -12.71 0.04
C LEU A 267 -12.14 -12.39 -0.39
N TRP A 268 -11.87 -11.22 -0.96
CA TRP A 268 -10.52 -10.86 -1.44
C TRP A 268 -9.45 -10.88 -0.34
N TYR A 269 -9.81 -10.64 0.93
CA TYR A 269 -8.88 -10.70 2.06
C TYR A 269 -9.07 -11.94 2.94
N ALA A 270 -9.98 -12.86 2.58
CA ALA A 270 -10.20 -14.09 3.30
C ALA A 270 -8.94 -14.98 3.37
N PRO A 271 -8.16 -15.18 2.29
CA PRO A 271 -6.93 -15.97 2.35
C PRO A 271 -5.94 -15.48 3.41
N ASP A 272 -5.78 -14.15 3.55
CA ASP A 272 -4.88 -13.55 4.53
C ASP A 272 -5.26 -13.87 5.98
N LEU A 273 -6.55 -13.89 6.28
CA LEU A 273 -7.05 -14.28 7.60
C LEU A 273 -6.91 -15.78 7.83
N MET A 274 -7.22 -16.59 6.81
CA MET A 274 -7.10 -18.04 6.85
C MET A 274 -5.64 -18.46 7.11
N TYR A 275 -4.69 -17.88 6.39
CA TYR A 275 -3.26 -18.16 6.53
C TYR A 275 -2.77 -17.86 7.95
N ARG A 276 -3.10 -16.67 8.48
CA ARG A 276 -2.72 -16.29 9.85
C ARG A 276 -3.37 -17.18 10.90
N TYR A 277 -4.62 -17.60 10.67
CA TYR A 277 -5.29 -18.55 11.53
C TYR A 277 -4.59 -19.93 11.50
N ALA A 278 -4.24 -20.42 10.31
CA ALA A 278 -3.50 -21.66 10.12
C ALA A 278 -2.15 -21.65 10.85
N VAL A 279 -1.40 -20.54 10.77
CA VAL A 279 -0.12 -20.37 11.48
C VAL A 279 -0.31 -20.53 13.00
N LEU A 280 -1.36 -19.94 13.57
CA LEU A 280 -1.66 -20.04 14.99
C LEU A 280 -2.14 -21.43 15.43
N THR A 281 -2.89 -22.13 14.57
CA THR A 281 -3.41 -23.48 14.87
C THR A 281 -2.46 -24.60 14.46
N LYS A 282 -1.43 -24.29 13.66
CA LYS A 282 -0.55 -25.28 13.01
C LYS A 282 -1.37 -26.31 12.21
N ASP A 283 -2.34 -25.82 11.45
CA ASP A 283 -3.27 -26.65 10.67
C ASP A 283 -2.94 -26.55 9.18
N ASP A 284 -2.25 -27.56 8.66
CA ASP A 284 -1.82 -27.62 7.26
C ASP A 284 -3.00 -27.68 6.28
N GLN A 285 -4.15 -28.21 6.70
CA GLN A 285 -5.34 -28.26 5.86
C GLN A 285 -5.92 -26.85 5.68
N ILE A 286 -5.96 -26.05 6.76
CA ILE A 286 -6.39 -24.65 6.66
C ILE A 286 -5.40 -23.85 5.80
N ALA A 287 -4.09 -24.07 5.96
CA ALA A 287 -3.08 -23.42 5.14
C ALA A 287 -3.27 -23.74 3.65
N PHE A 288 -3.50 -25.01 3.31
CA PHE A 288 -3.80 -25.42 1.93
C PHE A 288 -5.05 -24.74 1.38
N CYS A 289 -6.15 -24.71 2.15
CA CYS A 289 -7.37 -24.01 1.72
C CYS A 289 -7.14 -22.50 1.52
N ALA A 290 -6.24 -21.88 2.27
CA ALA A 290 -5.92 -20.46 2.13
C ALA A 290 -5.20 -20.18 0.80
N GLU A 291 -4.21 -21.00 0.45
CA GLU A 291 -3.49 -20.88 -0.83
C GLU A 291 -4.42 -21.16 -2.03
N GLU A 292 -5.22 -22.23 -1.98
CA GLU A 292 -6.19 -22.53 -3.05
C GLU A 292 -7.19 -21.38 -3.25
N LEU A 293 -7.68 -20.79 -2.17
CA LEU A 293 -8.59 -19.64 -2.27
C LEU A 293 -7.89 -18.42 -2.87
N LYS A 294 -6.63 -18.17 -2.50
CA LYS A 294 -5.81 -17.08 -3.05
C LYS A 294 -5.61 -17.27 -4.56
N ASP A 295 -5.22 -18.46 -4.99
CA ASP A 295 -4.99 -18.78 -6.40
C ASP A 295 -6.27 -18.63 -7.23
N LEU A 296 -7.42 -19.01 -6.68
CA LEU A 296 -8.71 -18.80 -7.35
C LEU A 296 -9.10 -17.32 -7.45
N LEU A 297 -8.83 -16.51 -6.42
CA LEU A 297 -9.23 -15.11 -6.40
C LEU A 297 -8.34 -14.23 -7.27
N PHE A 298 -7.06 -14.56 -7.37
CA PHE A 298 -6.04 -13.76 -8.08
C PHE A 298 -5.51 -14.42 -9.36
N GLY A 299 -6.01 -15.61 -9.71
CA GLY A 299 -5.65 -16.33 -10.92
C GLY A 299 -6.29 -15.79 -12.20
N ILE A 300 -5.89 -16.37 -13.34
CA ILE A 300 -6.29 -15.94 -14.70
C ILE A 300 -7.81 -16.12 -14.93
N HIS A 301 -8.44 -17.06 -14.22
CA HIS A 301 -9.85 -17.41 -14.35
C HIS A 301 -10.51 -17.59 -12.97
N PRO A 302 -10.90 -16.50 -12.30
CA PRO A 302 -11.58 -16.62 -11.01
C PRO A 302 -12.93 -17.30 -11.19
N ASP A 303 -13.19 -18.36 -10.41
CA ASP A 303 -14.51 -18.98 -10.28
C ASP A 303 -15.11 -18.67 -8.89
N PRO A 304 -16.04 -17.69 -8.82
CA PRO A 304 -16.71 -17.31 -7.57
C PRO A 304 -17.40 -18.46 -6.85
N LYS A 305 -17.89 -19.48 -7.57
CA LYS A 305 -18.60 -20.62 -6.97
C LYS A 305 -17.62 -21.53 -6.26
N ILE A 306 -16.47 -21.83 -6.88
CA ILE A 306 -15.42 -22.66 -6.28
C ILE A 306 -14.82 -21.90 -5.08
N ALA A 307 -14.50 -20.61 -5.24
CA ALA A 307 -14.01 -19.78 -4.15
C ALA A 307 -14.97 -19.80 -2.94
N ARG A 308 -16.29 -19.71 -3.19
CA ARG A 308 -17.29 -19.80 -2.12
C ARG A 308 -17.36 -21.19 -1.49
N GLN A 309 -17.17 -22.27 -2.25
CA GLN A 309 -17.11 -23.63 -1.70
C GLN A 309 -15.91 -23.81 -0.77
N ILE A 310 -14.72 -23.38 -1.18
CA ILE A 310 -13.51 -23.45 -0.35
C ILE A 310 -13.70 -22.62 0.92
N TRP A 311 -14.23 -21.40 0.80
CA TRP A 311 -14.55 -20.56 1.95
C TRP A 311 -15.51 -21.25 2.93
N ASN A 312 -16.60 -21.85 2.43
CA ASN A 312 -17.57 -22.53 3.29
C ASN A 312 -16.95 -23.74 4.02
N THR A 313 -16.05 -24.49 3.36
CA THR A 313 -15.33 -25.61 3.97
C THR A 313 -14.44 -25.12 5.12
N PHE A 314 -13.63 -24.09 4.88
CA PHE A 314 -12.82 -23.45 5.92
C PHE A 314 -13.68 -22.92 7.07
N TYR A 315 -14.74 -22.18 6.73
CA TYR A 315 -15.62 -21.57 7.71
C TYR A 315 -16.25 -22.61 8.64
N TYR A 316 -16.68 -23.75 8.06
CA TYR A 316 -17.18 -24.87 8.82
C TYR A 316 -16.12 -25.44 9.77
N GLN A 317 -14.89 -25.66 9.31
CA GLN A 317 -13.79 -26.17 10.15
C GLN A 317 -13.50 -25.24 11.33
N VAL A 318 -13.42 -23.92 11.10
CA VAL A 318 -13.21 -22.94 12.18
C VAL A 318 -14.35 -22.99 13.20
N LYS A 319 -15.59 -23.22 12.75
CA LYS A 319 -16.77 -23.38 13.61
C LYS A 319 -16.80 -24.70 14.37
N THR A 320 -16.44 -25.83 13.77
CA THR A 320 -16.44 -27.13 14.46
C THR A 320 -15.33 -27.25 15.49
N THR A 321 -14.21 -26.55 15.32
CA THR A 321 -13.19 -26.43 16.38
C THR A 321 -13.72 -25.66 17.61
N LEU A 322 -14.90 -25.02 17.53
CA LEU A 322 -15.62 -24.46 18.68
C LEU A 322 -16.59 -25.46 19.35
N ASN A 323 -16.89 -26.60 18.70
CA ASN A 323 -17.87 -27.56 19.19
C ASN A 323 -17.50 -28.99 18.76
N PRO A 324 -16.72 -29.74 19.56
CA PRO A 324 -16.14 -31.02 19.18
C PRO A 324 -17.16 -32.15 18.91
N ASP A 325 -18.45 -31.94 19.18
CA ASP A 325 -19.50 -32.94 19.00
C ASP A 325 -20.03 -33.06 17.55
N ASN A 326 -19.57 -32.23 16.61
CA ASN A 326 -20.00 -32.26 15.20
C ASN A 326 -18.88 -32.72 14.25
N SER A 327 -18.61 -34.03 14.19
CA SER A 327 -17.73 -34.62 13.18
C SER A 327 -18.48 -34.76 11.84
N TYR A 328 -18.17 -33.90 10.87
CA TYR A 328 -18.63 -34.05 9.48
C TYR A 328 -17.40 -34.21 8.58
N ILE A 329 -17.29 -35.36 7.91
CA ILE A 329 -16.22 -35.65 6.96
C ILE A 329 -16.76 -35.32 5.57
N PHE A 330 -16.25 -34.25 4.95
CA PHE A 330 -16.56 -33.96 3.55
C PHE A 330 -15.58 -34.69 2.62
N PRO A 331 -16.05 -35.31 1.53
CA PRO A 331 -15.17 -35.89 0.54
C PRO A 331 -14.56 -34.77 -0.31
N LEU A 332 -13.25 -34.53 -0.14
CA LEU A 332 -12.47 -33.88 -1.19
C LEU A 332 -12.51 -34.81 -2.41
N LYS A 333 -13.04 -34.33 -3.53
CA LYS A 333 -12.99 -35.07 -4.80
C LYS A 333 -11.53 -35.12 -5.26
N ASN A 334 -11.05 -36.33 -5.54
CA ASN A 334 -9.79 -36.61 -6.23
C ASN A 334 -9.73 -35.94 -7.61
#